data_AF-A0A2V9XKK1-F1
#
_entry.id   AF-A0A2V9XKK1-F1
#
_cell.length_a   1.000
_cell.length_b   1.000
_cell.length_c   1.000
_cell.angle_alpha   90.00
_cell.angle_beta   90.00
_cell.angle_gamma   90.00
#
_symmetry.space_group_name_H-M   'P 1'
#
loop_
_entity.id
_entity.type
_entity.pdbx_description
1 polymer ?
#
loop_
_entity_poly.entity_id
_entity_poly.type
_entity_poly.pdbx_seq_one_letter_code
_entity_poly.pdbx_strand_id
1 'polypeptide(L)'
;MPKSLRPLLPYLKKYRGQYVVGTLCVLLNNGIWILFPQIIRHAIDGLRLGVTRHKLEIYSLELIAAAVTKGIFQFLTRWVVIGISREIEFDLRNDLFQHLESLSYSYYQRTRTGDVMARATNDLNAVRMLLGPAIMYSANTLVFTA
;
A
#
# COMPACT_ATOMS: atom_id res chain seq x y z
N MET A 1 -0.99 -10.11 15.75
CA MET A 1 -2.37 -9.77 15.35
C MET A 1 -3.33 -9.96 16.53
N PRO A 2 -4.22 -9.00 16.82
CA PRO A 2 -5.29 -9.17 17.80
C PRO A 2 -6.22 -10.33 17.41
N LYS A 3 -6.87 -10.96 18.40
CA LYS A 3 -7.74 -12.14 18.19
C LYS A 3 -8.85 -11.89 17.16
N SER A 4 -9.36 -10.65 17.08
CA SER A 4 -10.40 -10.22 16.15
C SER A 4 -10.01 -10.30 14.67
N LEU A 5 -8.72 -10.23 14.33
CA LEU A 5 -8.26 -10.27 12.94
C LEU A 5 -7.84 -11.67 12.48
N ARG A 6 -7.84 -12.68 13.37
CA ARG A 6 -7.51 -14.07 13.00
C ARG A 6 -8.32 -14.63 11.83
N PRO A 7 -9.62 -14.32 11.66
CA PRO A 7 -10.38 -14.78 10.50
C PRO A 7 -9.83 -14.32 9.14
N LEU A 8 -9.02 -13.25 9.11
CA LEU A 8 -8.42 -12.73 7.87
C LEU A 8 -7.13 -13.49 7.46
N LEU A 9 -6.57 -14.31 8.35
CA LEU A 9 -5.31 -15.03 8.08
C LEU A 9 -5.35 -15.93 6.84
N PRO A 10 -6.44 -16.66 6.52
CA PRO A 10 -6.50 -17.47 5.30
C PRO A 10 -6.36 -16.61 4.03
N TYR A 11 -7.05 -15.47 3.96
CA TYR A 11 -6.96 -14.54 2.83
C TYR A 11 -5.56 -13.93 2.73
N LEU A 12 -4.96 -13.52 3.85
CA LEU A 12 -3.57 -13.02 3.86
C LEU A 12 -2.56 -14.09 3.40
N LYS A 13 -2.77 -15.35 3.78
CA LYS A 13 -1.93 -16.47 3.34
C LYS A 13 -2.06 -16.74 1.85
N LYS A 14 -3.26 -16.63 1.28
CA LYS A 14 -3.51 -16.76 -0.17
C LYS A 14 -2.65 -15.77 -0.97
N TYR A 15 -2.53 -14.53 -0.49
CA TYR A 15 -1.80 -13.45 -1.16
C TYR A 15 -0.37 -13.19 -0.62
N ARG A 16 0.21 -14.12 0.15
CA ARG A 16 1.51 -13.92 0.82
C ARG A 16 2.65 -13.49 -0.11
N GLY A 17 2.72 -14.06 -1.31
CA GLY A 17 3.79 -13.75 -2.27
C GLY A 17 3.69 -12.32 -2.79
N GLN A 18 2.47 -11.88 -3.11
CA GLN A 18 2.22 -10.51 -3.57
C GLN A 18 2.46 -9.51 -2.43
N TYR A 19 2.12 -9.84 -1.18
CA TYR A 19 2.46 -9.00 -0.02
C TYR A 19 3.97 -8.83 0.15
N VAL A 20 4.77 -9.90 -0.03
CA VAL A 20 6.23 -9.81 0.02
C VAL A 20 6.75 -8.87 -1.08
N VAL A 21 6.26 -9.03 -2.32
CA VAL A 21 6.62 -8.13 -3.42
C VAL A 21 6.23 -6.68 -3.10
N GLY A 22 5.01 -6.46 -2.59
CA GLY A 22 4.52 -5.15 -2.18
C GLY A 22 5.40 -4.51 -1.10
N THR A 23 5.78 -5.27 -0.07
CA THR A 23 6.71 -4.80 0.98
C THR A 23 8.07 -4.44 0.40
N LEU A 24 8.64 -5.26 -0.49
CA LEU A 24 9.90 -4.94 -1.17
C LEU A 24 9.80 -3.66 -1.99
N CYS A 25 8.72 -3.46 -2.76
CA CYS A 25 8.47 -2.23 -3.50
C CYS A 25 8.37 -1.01 -2.59
N VAL A 26 7.69 -1.13 -1.44
CA VAL A 26 7.59 -0.05 -0.44
C VAL A 26 8.97 0.32 0.10
N LEU A 27 9.79 -0.67 0.47
CA LEU A 27 11.14 -0.44 0.99
C LEU A 27 12.03 0.24 -0.06
N LEU A 28 11.99 -0.20 -1.31
CA LEU A 28 12.75 0.42 -2.40
C LEU A 28 12.28 1.85 -2.68
N ASN A 29 10.96 2.08 -2.72
CA ASN A 29 10.39 3.42 -2.87
C ASN A 29 10.87 4.38 -1.77
N ASN A 30 10.85 3.92 -0.52
CA ASN A 30 11.32 4.72 0.61
C ASN A 30 12.84 4.92 0.60
N GLY A 31 13.63 3.92 0.20
CA GLY A 31 15.07 4.05 0.02
C GLY A 31 15.44 5.14 -0.99
N ILE A 32 14.73 5.20 -2.13
CA ILE A 32 14.93 6.24 -3.14
C ILE A 32 14.57 7.63 -2.59
N TRP A 33 13.57 7.73 -1.71
CA TRP A 33 13.25 9.00 -1.05
C TRP A 33 14.43 9.57 -0.26
N ILE A 34 15.21 8.71 0.40
CA ILE A 34 16.41 9.11 1.17
C ILE A 34 17.55 9.56 0.24
N LEU A 35 17.62 9.03 -0.98
CA LEU A 35 18.64 9.44 -1.96
C LEU A 35 18.44 10.89 -2.44
N PHE A 36 17.22 11.41 -2.48
CA PHE A 36 16.94 12.77 -2.92
C PHE A 36 17.72 13.84 -2.14
N PRO A 37 17.62 13.91 -0.79
CA PRO A 37 18.43 14.82 0.03
C PRO A 37 19.95 14.63 -0.18
N GLN A 38 20.40 13.39 -0.37
CA GLN A 38 21.82 13.12 -0.59
C GLN A 38 22.30 13.66 -1.95
N ILE A 39 21.55 13.46 -3.03
CA ILE A 39 21.89 14.01 -4.36
C ILE A 39 21.95 15.54 -4.29
N ILE A 40 20.97 16.17 -3.63
CA ILE A 40 20.96 17.63 -3.42
C ILE A 40 22.18 18.09 -2.62
N ARG A 41 22.53 17.37 -1.54
CA ARG A 41 23.73 17.68 -0.74
C ARG A 41 25.00 17.62 -1.59
N HIS A 42 25.21 16.54 -2.32
CA HIS A 42 26.38 16.39 -3.20
C HIS A 42 26.41 17.46 -4.30
N ALA A 43 25.25 17.82 -4.85
CA ALA A 43 25.15 18.90 -5.83
C ALA A 43 25.57 20.25 -5.23
N ILE A 44 25.06 20.60 -4.04
CA ILE A 44 25.43 21.85 -3.36
C ILE A 44 26.92 21.87 -3.03
N ASP A 45 27.44 20.81 -2.41
CA ASP A 45 28.84 20.73 -1.99
C ASP A 45 29.80 20.74 -3.21
N GLY A 46 29.44 20.06 -4.30
CA GLY A 46 30.24 20.00 -5.53
C GLY A 46 30.23 21.28 -6.36
N LEU A 47 29.17 22.10 -6.24
CA LEU A 47 29.03 23.39 -6.92
C LEU A 47 29.67 24.54 -6.14
N ARG A 48 29.87 24.42 -4.82
CA ARG A 48 30.56 25.42 -3.99
C ARG A 48 31.99 25.72 -4.45
N LEU A 49 32.71 24.70 -4.95
CA LEU A 49 34.10 24.81 -5.42
C LEU A 49 34.23 25.39 -6.84
N GLY A 50 33.11 25.64 -7.51
CA GLY A 50 33.07 26.17 -8.87
C GLY A 50 31.95 25.54 -9.69
N VAL A 51 31.10 26.40 -10.26
CA VAL A 51 29.97 26.00 -11.10
C VAL A 51 30.46 25.78 -12.53
N THR A 52 30.41 24.54 -12.98
CA THR A 52 30.67 24.18 -14.39
C THR A 52 29.37 23.65 -14.98
N ARG A 53 29.06 24.04 -16.23
CA ARG A 53 27.88 23.55 -16.97
C ARG A 53 27.79 22.02 -16.94
N HIS A 54 28.91 21.33 -17.10
CA HIS A 54 28.98 19.87 -17.05
C HIS A 54 28.53 19.27 -15.70
N LYS A 55 28.94 19.87 -14.57
CA LYS A 55 28.52 19.41 -13.24
C LYS A 55 27.01 19.61 -13.02
N LEU A 56 26.49 20.76 -13.46
CA LEU A 56 25.05 21.05 -13.40
C LEU A 56 24.24 20.04 -14.21
N GLU A 57 24.69 19.68 -15.42
CA GLU A 57 24.02 18.69 -16.26
C GLU A 57 24.00 17.30 -15.59
N ILE A 58 25.11 16.86 -15.00
CA ILE A 58 25.19 15.56 -14.31
C ILE A 58 24.20 15.52 -13.12
N TYR A 59 24.27 16.48 -12.20
CA TYR A 59 23.37 16.49 -11.03
C TYR A 59 21.90 16.64 -11.42
N SER A 60 21.60 17.38 -12.49
CA SER A 60 20.23 17.50 -13.01
C SER A 60 19.72 16.17 -13.57
N LEU A 61 20.55 15.45 -14.33
CA LEU A 61 20.22 14.12 -14.85
C LEU A 61 20.05 13.09 -13.75
N GLU A 62 20.91 13.11 -12.72
CA GLU A 62 20.77 12.24 -11.54
C GLU A 62 19.45 12.48 -10.81
N LEU A 63 19.06 13.74 -10.61
CA LEU A 63 17.77 14.08 -9.99
C LEU A 63 16.58 13.60 -10.83
N ILE A 64 16.62 13.77 -12.15
CA ILE A 64 15.58 13.29 -13.05
C ILE A 64 15.51 11.76 -13.00
N ALA A 65 16.64 11.06 -13.06
CA ALA A 65 16.72 9.61 -12.98
C ALA A 65 16.15 9.10 -11.64
N ALA A 66 16.50 9.74 -10.52
CA ALA A 66 15.95 9.42 -9.21
C ALA A 66 14.43 9.66 -9.14
N ALA A 67 13.93 10.74 -9.75
CA ALA A 67 12.50 11.06 -9.81
C ALA A 67 11.70 10.04 -10.64
N VAL A 68 12.20 9.67 -11.81
CA VAL A 68 11.57 8.65 -12.65
C VAL A 68 11.55 7.31 -11.93
N THR A 69 12.69 6.90 -11.35
CA THR A 69 12.80 5.63 -10.62
C THR A 69 11.84 5.60 -9.43
N LYS A 70 11.78 6.67 -8.64
CA LYS A 70 10.81 6.83 -7.56
C LYS A 70 9.37 6.72 -8.07
N GLY A 71 9.03 7.38 -9.17
CA GLY A 71 7.69 7.32 -9.77
C GLY A 71 7.30 5.89 -10.15
N ILE A 72 8.23 5.13 -10.73
CA ILE A 72 8.01 3.71 -11.08
C ILE A 72 7.73 2.88 -9.83
N PHE A 73 8.57 2.96 -8.80
CA PHE A 73 8.35 2.19 -7.57
C PHE A 73 7.11 2.64 -6.80
N GLN A 74 6.77 3.93 -6.84
CA GLN A 74 5.52 4.44 -6.27
C GLN A 74 4.30 3.86 -7.00
N PHE A 75 4.35 3.79 -8.33
CA PHE A 75 3.31 3.15 -9.13
C PHE A 75 3.19 1.66 -8.81
N LEU A 76 4.30 0.92 -8.84
CA LEU A 76 4.33 -0.52 -8.55
C LEU A 76 3.81 -0.82 -7.14
N THR A 77 4.23 -0.03 -6.15
CA THR A 77 3.75 -0.15 -4.78
C THR A 77 2.24 0.00 -4.70
N ARG A 78 1.68 1.03 -5.35
CA ARG A 78 0.23 1.24 -5.39
C ARG A 78 -0.47 0.10 -6.12
N TRP A 79 0.04 -0.29 -7.28
CA TRP A 79 -0.57 -1.33 -8.10
C TRP A 79 -0.62 -2.67 -7.35
N VAL A 80 0.48 -3.08 -6.72
CA VAL A 80 0.56 -4.33 -5.97
C VAL A 80 -0.26 -4.25 -4.67
N VAL A 81 0.02 -3.30 -3.78
CA VAL A 81 -0.59 -3.28 -2.45
C VAL A 81 -2.09 -2.95 -2.50
N ILE A 82 -2.50 -1.99 -3.32
CA ILE A 82 -3.92 -1.65 -3.47
C ILE A 82 -4.64 -2.75 -4.26
N GLY A 83 -3.99 -3.34 -5.28
CA GLY A 83 -4.51 -4.49 -6.03
C GLY A 83 -4.86 -5.66 -5.11
N ILE A 84 -3.89 -6.12 -4.31
CA ILE A 84 -4.10 -7.21 -3.32
C ILE A 84 -5.28 -6.89 -2.40
N SER A 85 -5.37 -5.66 -1.89
CA SER A 85 -6.46 -5.29 -0.96
C SER A 85 -7.84 -5.46 -1.61
N ARG A 86 -7.96 -5.15 -2.91
CA ARG A 86 -9.22 -5.30 -3.67
C ARG A 86 -9.54 -6.76 -3.95
N GLU A 87 -8.53 -7.58 -4.26
CA GLU A 87 -8.73 -9.02 -4.43
C GLU A 87 -9.21 -9.69 -3.14
N ILE A 88 -8.63 -9.31 -1.99
CA ILE A 88 -9.09 -9.78 -0.68
C ILE A 88 -10.51 -9.29 -0.38
N GLU A 89 -10.83 -8.02 -0.69
CA GLU A 89 -12.20 -7.52 -0.54
C GLU A 89 -13.19 -8.32 -1.39
N PHE A 90 -12.82 -8.65 -2.63
CA PHE A 90 -13.65 -9.46 -3.53
C PHE A 90 -13.93 -10.85 -2.94
N ASP A 91 -12.89 -11.55 -2.48
CA ASP A 91 -13.04 -12.86 -1.83
C ASP A 91 -13.94 -12.77 -0.57
N LEU A 92 -13.70 -11.77 0.28
CA LEU A 92 -14.50 -11.56 1.49
C LEU A 92 -15.97 -11.28 1.18
N ARG A 93 -16.26 -10.49 0.12
CA ARG A 93 -17.61 -10.22 -0.33
C ARG A 93 -18.30 -11.47 -0.85
N ASN A 94 -17.60 -12.32 -1.61
CA ASN A 94 -18.17 -13.57 -2.11
C ASN A 94 -18.49 -14.54 -0.98
N ASP A 95 -17.58 -14.71 -0.03
CA ASP A 95 -17.80 -15.62 1.11
C ASP A 95 -18.92 -15.12 2.02
N LEU A 96 -19.00 -13.80 2.24
CA LEU A 96 -20.11 -13.19 2.97
C LEU A 96 -21.44 -13.41 2.24
N PHE A 97 -21.46 -13.19 0.92
CA PHE A 97 -22.66 -13.34 0.11
C PHE A 97 -23.17 -14.78 0.11
N GLN A 98 -22.29 -15.76 -0.13
CA GLN A 98 -22.64 -17.19 -0.06
C GLN A 98 -23.19 -17.57 1.32
N HIS A 99 -22.60 -17.03 2.40
CA HIS A 99 -23.12 -17.28 3.73
C HIS A 99 -24.50 -16.67 3.94
N LEU A 100 -24.73 -15.43 3.49
CA LEU A 100 -26.04 -14.79 3.57
C LEU A 100 -27.12 -15.61 2.84
N GLU A 101 -26.85 -16.09 1.63
CA GLU A 101 -27.79 -16.95 0.88
C GLU A 101 -28.17 -18.23 1.63
N SER A 102 -27.27 -18.77 2.45
CA SER A 102 -27.53 -19.96 3.27
C SER A 102 -28.38 -19.71 4.53
N LEU A 103 -28.60 -18.45 4.91
CA LEU A 103 -29.30 -18.11 6.15
C LEU A 103 -30.82 -18.28 6.02
N SER A 104 -31.43 -18.80 7.09
CA SER A 104 -32.89 -18.96 7.17
C SER A 104 -33.64 -17.63 7.13
N TYR A 105 -34.91 -17.68 6.71
CA TYR A 105 -35.81 -16.52 6.72
C TYR A 105 -35.90 -15.82 8.09
N SER A 106 -35.82 -16.56 9.19
CA SER A 106 -35.86 -15.99 10.55
C SER A 106 -34.70 -15.07 10.88
N TYR A 107 -33.56 -15.19 10.20
CA TYR A 107 -32.45 -14.23 10.31
C TYR A 107 -32.88 -12.87 9.75
N TYR A 108 -33.45 -12.87 8.55
CA TYR A 108 -33.88 -11.67 7.83
C TYR A 108 -35.07 -10.95 8.47
N GLN A 109 -35.87 -11.64 9.28
CA GLN A 109 -36.90 -10.99 10.09
C GLN A 109 -36.32 -10.23 11.30
N ARG A 110 -35.16 -10.66 11.81
CA ARG A 110 -34.51 -10.06 13.00
C ARG A 110 -33.46 -9.02 12.65
N THR A 111 -32.87 -9.12 11.46
CA THR A 111 -31.81 -8.21 11.00
C THR A 111 -32.33 -7.35 9.86
N ARG A 112 -32.22 -6.03 10.01
CA ARG A 112 -32.65 -5.09 8.97
C ARG A 112 -31.74 -5.22 7.76
N THR A 113 -32.32 -5.18 6.56
CA THR A 113 -31.56 -5.22 5.30
C THR A 113 -30.47 -4.14 5.24
N GLY A 114 -30.74 -2.94 5.80
CA GLY A 114 -29.76 -1.86 5.90
C GLY A 114 -28.51 -2.22 6.70
N ASP A 115 -28.65 -3.00 7.78
CA ASP A 115 -27.52 -3.44 8.61
C ASP A 115 -26.67 -4.47 7.87
N VAL A 116 -27.31 -5.38 7.12
CA VAL A 116 -26.61 -6.34 6.26
C VAL A 116 -25.82 -5.61 5.18
N MET A 117 -26.45 -4.64 4.50
CA MET A 117 -25.80 -3.84 3.46
C MET A 117 -24.65 -3.00 4.01
N ALA A 118 -24.82 -2.39 5.19
CA ALA A 118 -23.76 -1.62 5.83
C ALA A 118 -22.53 -2.47 6.15
N ARG A 119 -22.73 -3.70 6.65
CA ARG A 119 -21.63 -4.65 6.91
C ARG A 119 -20.96 -5.11 5.62
N ALA A 120 -21.75 -5.40 4.59
CA ALA A 120 -21.25 -5.85 3.29
C ALA A 120 -20.52 -4.75 2.48
N THR A 121 -20.67 -3.48 2.87
CA THR A 121 -20.07 -2.35 2.15
C THR A 121 -19.08 -1.58 3.02
N ASN A 122 -19.55 -0.93 4.08
CA ASN A 122 -18.74 -0.05 4.92
C ASN A 122 -17.70 -0.83 5.73
N ASP A 123 -18.13 -1.89 6.42
CA ASP A 123 -17.21 -2.67 7.25
C ASP A 123 -16.18 -3.41 6.40
N LEU A 124 -16.60 -4.03 5.29
CA LEU A 124 -15.67 -4.66 4.35
C LEU A 124 -14.69 -3.68 3.71
N ASN A 125 -15.14 -2.46 3.37
CA ASN A 125 -14.24 -1.42 2.89
C ASN A 125 -13.25 -0.97 3.98
N ALA A 126 -13.67 -0.91 5.25
CA ALA A 126 -12.77 -0.61 6.37
C ALA A 126 -11.71 -1.71 6.53
N VAL A 127 -12.10 -2.99 6.42
CA VAL A 127 -11.15 -4.11 6.42
C VAL A 127 -10.17 -3.99 5.25
N ARG A 128 -10.64 -3.68 4.04
CA ARG A 128 -9.75 -3.43 2.89
C ARG A 128 -8.76 -2.30 3.16
N MET A 129 -9.22 -1.19 3.72
CA MET A 129 -8.34 -0.06 4.05
C MET A 129 -7.26 -0.47 5.06
N LEU A 130 -7.59 -1.33 6.02
CA LEU A 130 -6.65 -1.91 6.97
C LEU A 130 -5.62 -2.82 6.27
N LEU A 131 -6.05 -3.67 5.33
CA LEU A 131 -5.21 -4.69 4.69
C LEU A 131 -4.34 -4.18 3.54
N GLY A 132 -4.58 -2.97 3.01
CA GLY A 132 -3.76 -2.37 1.97
C GLY A 132 -3.14 -1.04 2.39
N PRO A 133 -3.87 0.09 2.28
CA PRO A 133 -3.37 1.42 2.60
C PRO A 133 -2.73 1.56 3.98
N ALA A 134 -3.35 1.02 5.04
CA ALA A 134 -2.82 1.17 6.39
C ALA A 134 -1.44 0.53 6.54
N ILE A 135 -1.23 -0.69 6.00
CA ILE A 135 0.08 -1.35 5.99
C ILE A 135 1.12 -0.51 5.26
N MET A 136 0.76 0.02 4.09
CA MET A 136 1.63 0.88 3.29
C MET A 136 2.01 2.16 4.03
N TYR A 137 1.04 2.86 4.63
CA TYR A 137 1.28 4.09 5.36
C TYR A 137 2.10 3.87 6.62
N SER A 138 1.82 2.82 7.40
CA SER A 138 2.64 2.48 8.56
C SER A 138 4.10 2.22 8.18
N ALA A 139 4.35 1.52 7.07
CA ALA A 139 5.70 1.31 6.56
C ALA A 139 6.38 2.62 6.14
N ASN A 140 5.68 3.51 5.44
CA ASN A 140 6.22 4.82 5.06
C ASN A 140 6.52 5.70 6.28
N THR A 141 5.62 5.74 7.27
CA THR A 141 5.80 6.51 8.51
C THR A 141 7.05 6.07 9.26
N LEU A 142 7.28 4.76 9.38
CA LEU A 142 8.49 4.25 10.03
C LEU A 142 9.77 4.75 9.37
N VAL A 143 9.80 4.82 8.02
CA VAL A 143 10.98 5.31 7.30
C VAL A 143 11.13 6.83 7.37
N PHE A 144 10.02 7.57 7.46
CA PHE A 144 10.08 9.03 7.56
C PHE A 144 10.40 9.55 8.96
N THR A 145 10.11 8.77 10.00
CA THR A 145 10.37 9.16 11.40
C THR A 145 11.69 8.61 11.93
N ALA A 146 12.23 7.53 11.35
CA ALA A 146 13.57 7.00 11.67
C ALA A 146 14.67 7.83 10.99
#